data_AF-I6ZI07-F1
#
_entry.id   AF-I6ZI07-F1
#
_cell.length_a   1.000
_cell.length_b   1.000
_cell.length_c   1.000
_cell.angle_alpha   90.00
_cell.angle_beta   90.00
_cell.angle_gamma   90.00
#
_symmetry.space_group_name_H-M   'P 1'
#
loop_
_entity.id
_entity.type
_entity.pdbx_description
1 polymer ?
#
loop_
_entity_poly.entity_id
_entity_poly.type
_entity_poly.pdbx_seq_one_letter_code
_entity_poly.pdbx_strand_id
1 'polypeptide(L)'
;MRLSLDEQKDVMKEFTDPVEFIRGYIDVYEKQRSVPVKVYLEDISYYERFEPMFLDLVLGKALSEGPDLNFPEVEELLQTFCNKEFYDERFYLESTLVLIKGIAVLIDRVDQEVQRRKFDNVQYLYYYTTEPIDLTRVLVDPYTRYIQDPPTLVSKMAELREIVEFVNKQLEGVGNSFLVNDKRLKERMNLSDGILGQKRIEKYKIEDVYGSIFDLLMVRATGMDVESGYIYIMGFCSEFLMSEVGDEKAILCLKEYAGGLLNKKEE
;
A
#
# COMPACT_ATOMS: atom_id res chain seq x y z
N MET A 1 11.90 39.13 -17.71
CA MET A 1 12.92 39.13 -16.64
C MET A 1 14.22 38.61 -17.25
N ARG A 2 15.38 39.24 -17.00
CA ARG A 2 16.68 38.74 -17.46
C ARG A 2 17.27 37.87 -16.35
N LEU A 3 17.69 36.66 -16.67
CA LEU A 3 18.44 35.81 -15.74
C LEU A 3 19.76 36.51 -15.40
N SER A 4 20.02 36.72 -14.11
CA SER A 4 21.27 37.35 -13.66
C SER A 4 22.43 36.34 -13.72
N LEU A 5 23.65 36.85 -13.84
CA LEU A 5 24.86 36.01 -13.74
C LEU A 5 24.96 35.32 -12.37
N ASP A 6 24.37 35.90 -11.33
CA ASP A 6 24.39 35.33 -9.99
C ASP A 6 23.44 34.13 -9.87
N GLU A 7 22.26 34.19 -10.49
CA GLU A 7 21.34 33.03 -10.58
C GLU A 7 21.92 31.86 -11.39
N GLN A 8 22.73 32.14 -12.43
CA GLN A 8 23.45 31.09 -13.16
C GLN A 8 24.55 30.47 -12.29
N LYS A 9 25.28 31.28 -11.53
CA LYS A 9 26.31 30.79 -10.61
C LYS A 9 25.74 29.95 -9.48
N ASP A 10 24.53 30.26 -9.02
CA ASP A 10 23.89 29.54 -7.92
C ASP A 10 23.61 28.07 -8.27
N VAL A 11 23.20 27.77 -9.51
CA VAL A 11 22.98 26.38 -9.97
C VAL A 11 24.27 25.64 -10.31
N MET A 12 25.37 26.36 -10.50
CA MET A 12 26.70 25.79 -10.80
C MET A 12 27.48 25.38 -9.54
N LYS A 13 26.92 25.58 -8.35
CA LYS A 13 27.53 25.20 -7.08
C LYS A 13 27.41 23.69 -6.83
N GLU A 14 28.22 23.19 -5.91
CA GLU A 14 28.01 21.86 -5.32
C GLU A 14 26.79 21.93 -4.38
N PHE A 15 25.91 20.93 -4.47
CA PHE A 15 24.75 20.80 -3.59
C PHE A 15 25.01 19.70 -2.56
N THR A 16 24.41 19.84 -1.38
CA THR A 16 24.43 18.78 -0.36
C THR A 16 23.14 17.98 -0.35
N ASP A 17 22.03 18.61 -0.74
CA ASP A 17 20.72 18.00 -0.88
C ASP A 17 20.32 17.93 -2.37
N PRO A 18 20.05 16.73 -2.92
CA PRO A 18 19.58 16.58 -4.29
C PRO A 18 18.20 17.25 -4.54
N VAL A 19 17.37 17.45 -3.51
CA VAL A 19 16.08 18.15 -3.67
C VAL A 19 16.29 19.65 -3.91
N GLU A 20 17.24 20.26 -3.22
CA GLU A 20 17.64 21.65 -3.48
C GLU A 20 18.16 21.82 -4.91
N PHE A 21 18.92 20.84 -5.42
CA PHE A 21 19.37 20.85 -6.81
C PHE A 21 18.21 20.79 -7.80
N ILE A 22 17.23 19.89 -7.61
CA ILE A 22 16.03 19.80 -8.46
C ILE A 22 15.30 21.15 -8.50
N ARG A 23 15.06 21.76 -7.33
CA ARG A 23 14.40 23.06 -7.24
C ARG A 23 15.18 24.16 -7.96
N GLY A 24 16.47 24.29 -7.66
CA GLY A 24 17.34 25.30 -8.26
C GLY A 24 17.42 25.15 -9.78
N TYR A 25 17.53 23.92 -10.28
CA TYR A 25 17.55 23.65 -11.72
C TYR A 25 16.24 24.03 -12.39
N ILE A 26 15.10 23.62 -11.83
CA ILE A 26 13.77 23.94 -12.37
C ILE A 26 13.57 25.47 -12.46
N ASP A 27 13.93 26.20 -11.41
CA ASP A 27 13.78 27.66 -11.34
C ASP A 27 14.66 28.37 -12.37
N VAL A 28 15.91 27.92 -12.51
CA VAL A 28 16.85 28.48 -13.48
C VAL A 28 16.41 28.15 -14.91
N TYR A 29 16.02 26.91 -15.19
CA TYR A 29 15.58 26.50 -16.52
C TYR A 29 14.34 27.29 -16.99
N GLU A 30 13.35 27.50 -16.11
CA GLU A 30 12.17 28.28 -16.46
C GLU A 30 12.51 29.74 -16.81
N LYS A 31 13.33 30.39 -15.97
CA LYS A 31 13.78 31.77 -16.22
C LYS A 31 14.59 31.88 -17.51
N GLN A 32 15.21 30.78 -17.96
CA GLN A 32 16.00 30.78 -19.19
C GLN A 32 15.15 31.00 -20.44
N ARG A 33 13.83 30.78 -20.42
CA ARG A 33 12.93 30.85 -21.60
C ARG A 33 13.18 32.07 -22.49
N SER A 34 13.41 33.25 -21.90
CA SER A 34 13.56 34.53 -22.62
C SER A 34 15.00 35.08 -22.68
N VAL A 35 16.02 34.28 -22.32
CA VAL A 35 17.44 34.68 -22.42
C VAL A 35 18.20 33.90 -23.50
N PRO A 36 19.17 34.55 -24.17
CA PRO A 36 19.93 33.96 -25.28
C PRO A 36 21.02 32.98 -24.84
N VAL A 37 21.53 33.11 -23.61
CA VAL A 37 22.51 32.18 -23.04
C VAL A 37 21.77 31.18 -22.15
N LYS A 38 21.96 29.89 -22.43
CA LYS A 38 21.35 28.78 -21.70
C LYS A 38 22.40 28.10 -20.83
N VAL A 39 21.97 27.62 -19.66
CA VAL A 39 22.73 26.68 -18.84
C VAL A 39 22.17 25.32 -19.13
N TYR A 40 22.99 24.42 -19.66
CA TYR A 40 22.61 23.05 -19.92
C TYR A 40 22.93 22.18 -18.70
N LEU A 41 22.18 21.10 -18.53
CA LEU A 41 22.35 20.17 -17.41
C LEU A 41 23.77 19.60 -17.36
N GLU A 42 24.35 19.32 -18.53
CA GLU A 42 25.69 18.77 -18.68
C GLU A 42 26.80 19.74 -18.28
N ASP A 43 26.52 21.04 -18.24
CA ASP A 43 27.48 22.06 -17.80
C ASP A 43 27.57 22.15 -16.27
N ILE A 44 26.64 21.53 -15.55
CA ILE A 44 26.55 21.60 -14.09
C ILE A 44 27.35 20.46 -13.46
N SER A 45 28.46 20.79 -12.79
CA SER A 45 29.35 19.81 -12.16
C SER A 45 28.65 18.82 -11.21
N TYR A 46 27.64 19.28 -10.45
CA TYR A 46 26.90 18.43 -9.52
C TYR A 46 26.08 17.33 -10.21
N TYR A 47 25.70 17.51 -11.48
CA TYR A 47 24.86 16.55 -12.20
C TYR A 47 25.50 15.16 -12.29
N GLU A 48 26.83 15.06 -12.38
CA GLU A 48 27.55 13.77 -12.38
C GLU A 48 27.33 12.94 -11.10
N ARG A 49 27.00 13.61 -9.99
CA ARG A 49 26.75 12.98 -8.68
C ARG A 49 25.26 12.96 -8.29
N PHE A 50 24.41 13.63 -9.07
CA PHE A 50 23.01 13.81 -8.72
C PHE A 50 22.25 12.49 -8.62
N GLU A 51 22.32 11.63 -9.64
CA GLU A 51 21.59 10.35 -9.64
C GLU A 51 21.92 9.48 -8.41
N PRO A 52 23.20 9.18 -8.09
CA PRO A 52 23.51 8.35 -6.92
C PRO A 52 23.09 9.02 -5.60
N MET A 53 23.31 10.33 -5.45
CA MET A 53 22.91 11.03 -4.22
C MET A 53 21.39 11.09 -4.04
N PHE A 54 20.65 11.30 -5.13
CA PHE A 54 19.20 11.32 -5.08
C PHE A 54 18.64 9.93 -4.83
N LEU A 55 19.20 8.89 -5.44
CA LEU A 55 18.83 7.50 -5.15
C LEU A 55 19.09 7.15 -3.68
N ASP A 56 20.24 7.54 -3.13
CA ASP A 56 20.56 7.31 -1.72
C ASP A 56 19.58 8.02 -0.78
N LEU A 57 19.17 9.25 -1.11
CA LEU A 57 18.13 9.95 -0.36
C LEU A 57 16.78 9.20 -0.43
N VAL A 58 16.38 8.78 -1.64
CA VAL A 58 15.09 8.11 -1.85
C VAL A 58 15.06 6.76 -1.14
N LEU A 59 16.10 5.95 -1.31
CA LEU A 59 16.25 4.65 -0.64
C LEU A 59 16.41 4.81 0.88
N GLY A 60 17.14 5.83 1.33
CA GLY A 60 17.34 6.11 2.75
C GLY A 60 16.02 6.32 3.48
N LYS A 61 15.07 7.09 2.91
CA LYS A 61 13.74 7.16 3.51
C LYS A 61 12.92 5.90 3.28
N ALA A 62 12.92 5.32 2.07
CA ALA A 62 12.16 4.12 1.76
C ALA A 62 12.51 2.93 2.67
N LEU A 63 13.75 2.89 3.19
CA LEU A 63 14.26 1.88 4.12
C LEU A 63 14.26 2.33 5.59
N SER A 64 13.86 3.56 5.89
CA SER A 64 13.83 4.07 7.27
C SER A 64 12.72 3.43 8.11
N GLU A 65 12.91 3.36 9.43
CA GLU A 65 11.90 2.85 10.37
C GLU A 65 10.79 3.89 10.69
N GLY A 66 10.82 5.07 10.04
CA GLY A 66 9.89 6.16 10.31
C GLY A 66 8.51 5.98 9.65
N PRO A 67 7.48 6.69 10.16
CA PRO A 67 6.10 6.60 9.64
C PRO A 67 5.85 7.43 8.37
N ASP A 68 6.78 8.30 7.96
CA ASP A 68 6.66 9.11 6.75
C ASP A 68 7.74 8.73 5.73
N LEU A 69 7.39 7.76 4.88
CA LEU A 69 8.22 7.23 3.80
C LEU A 69 7.99 7.99 2.48
N ASN A 70 7.15 9.03 2.48
CA ASN A 70 6.75 9.75 1.27
C ASN A 70 7.76 10.86 0.89
N PHE A 71 7.72 11.27 -0.38
CA PHE A 71 8.45 12.39 -0.94
C PHE A 71 7.51 13.43 -1.55
N PRO A 72 6.54 13.98 -0.79
CA PRO A 72 5.50 14.84 -1.35
C PRO A 72 6.09 16.08 -2.02
N GLU A 73 7.15 16.65 -1.46
CA GLU A 73 7.86 17.81 -2.00
C GLU A 73 8.50 17.52 -3.36
N VAL A 74 9.09 16.33 -3.54
CA VAL A 74 9.73 15.94 -4.81
C VAL A 74 8.66 15.62 -5.85
N GLU A 75 7.59 14.93 -5.45
CA GLU A 75 6.46 14.64 -6.34
C GLU A 75 5.82 15.93 -6.84
N GLU A 76 5.56 16.90 -5.94
CA GLU A 76 5.02 18.21 -6.29
C GLU A 76 5.96 18.99 -7.21
N LEU A 77 7.27 18.99 -6.94
CA LEU A 77 8.26 19.66 -7.79
C LEU A 77 8.26 19.09 -9.21
N LEU A 78 8.30 17.77 -9.36
CA LEU A 78 8.33 17.11 -10.67
C LEU A 78 7.01 17.26 -11.43
N GLN A 79 5.88 17.12 -10.73
CA GLN A 79 4.56 17.33 -11.32
C GLN A 79 4.37 18.77 -11.79
N THR A 80 4.82 19.74 -11.00
CA THR A 80 4.76 21.16 -11.39
C THR A 80 5.69 21.42 -12.57
N PHE A 81 6.87 20.81 -12.61
CA PHE A 81 7.85 21.01 -13.68
C PHE A 81 7.34 20.53 -15.04
N CYS A 82 6.76 19.32 -15.13
CA CYS A 82 6.24 18.81 -16.41
C CYS A 82 5.00 19.55 -16.91
N ASN A 83 4.31 20.28 -16.03
CA ASN A 83 3.17 21.12 -16.40
C ASN A 83 3.58 22.49 -16.95
N LYS A 84 4.86 22.86 -16.87
CA LYS A 84 5.36 24.13 -17.44
C LYS A 84 5.43 24.05 -18.96
N GLU A 85 5.19 25.16 -19.64
CA GLU A 85 5.31 25.25 -21.11
C GLU A 85 6.77 25.10 -21.59
N PHE A 86 7.74 25.45 -20.74
CA PHE A 86 9.17 25.35 -21.02
C PHE A 86 9.86 24.62 -19.86
N TYR A 87 10.19 23.35 -20.09
CA TYR A 87 10.88 22.48 -19.13
C TYR A 87 11.88 21.57 -19.83
N ASP A 88 12.82 21.05 -19.06
CA ASP A 88 13.80 20.09 -19.54
C ASP A 88 13.23 18.67 -19.42
N GLU A 89 12.79 18.12 -20.55
CA GLU A 89 12.23 16.77 -20.60
C GLU A 89 13.24 15.71 -20.15
N ARG A 90 14.52 15.87 -20.50
CA ARG A 90 15.56 14.90 -20.12
C ARG A 90 15.75 14.88 -18.61
N PHE A 91 15.94 16.05 -18.00
CA PHE A 91 16.09 16.16 -16.54
C PHE A 91 14.86 15.64 -15.80
N TYR A 92 13.66 15.97 -16.29
CA TYR A 92 12.41 15.46 -15.75
C TYR A 92 12.35 13.93 -15.80
N LEU A 93 12.66 13.32 -16.95
CA LEU A 93 12.61 11.87 -17.13
C LEU A 93 13.62 11.14 -16.24
N GLU A 94 14.84 11.67 -16.13
CA GLU A 94 15.90 11.11 -15.29
C GLU A 94 15.54 11.19 -13.80
N SER A 95 15.13 12.38 -13.32
CA SER A 95 14.72 12.58 -11.93
C SER A 95 13.52 11.70 -11.57
N THR A 96 12.51 11.65 -12.45
CA THR A 96 11.34 10.81 -12.25
C THR A 96 11.71 9.33 -12.20
N LEU A 97 12.66 8.89 -13.03
CA LEU A 97 13.11 7.50 -13.02
C LEU A 97 13.79 7.13 -11.70
N VAL A 98 14.61 8.01 -11.12
CA VAL A 98 15.22 7.78 -9.80
C VAL A 98 14.15 7.65 -8.72
N LEU A 99 13.16 8.53 -8.73
CA LEU A 99 12.03 8.45 -7.80
C LEU A 99 11.25 7.14 -7.96
N ILE A 100 10.95 6.74 -9.20
CA ILE A 100 10.28 5.46 -9.50
C ILE A 100 11.08 4.26 -8.97
N LYS A 101 12.41 4.25 -9.10
CA LYS A 101 13.26 3.17 -8.57
C LYS A 101 13.08 3.03 -7.06
N GLY A 102 13.08 4.15 -6.34
CA GLY A 102 12.92 4.13 -4.89
C GLY A 102 11.50 3.81 -4.41
N ILE A 103 10.47 4.31 -5.11
CA ILE A 103 9.07 3.93 -4.84
C ILE A 103 8.86 2.42 -5.06
N ALA A 104 9.45 1.84 -6.11
CA ALA A 104 9.35 0.40 -6.35
C ALA A 104 9.94 -0.42 -5.18
N VAL A 105 11.07 0.03 -4.61
CA VAL A 105 11.68 -0.58 -3.41
C VAL A 105 10.78 -0.40 -2.18
N LEU A 106 10.20 0.78 -1.99
CA LEU A 106 9.24 1.04 -0.91
C LEU A 106 8.04 0.10 -0.99
N ILE A 107 7.44 -0.05 -2.18
CA ILE A 107 6.29 -0.93 -2.40
C ILE A 107 6.63 -2.38 -2.09
N ASP A 108 7.78 -2.90 -2.57
CA ASP A 108 8.24 -4.26 -2.27
C ASP A 108 8.42 -4.47 -0.75
N ARG A 109 9.03 -3.49 -0.07
CA ARG A 109 9.16 -3.53 1.39
C ARG A 109 7.80 -3.59 2.09
N VAL A 110 6.86 -2.71 1.70
CA VAL A 110 5.54 -2.65 2.34
C VAL A 110 4.74 -3.92 2.07
N ASP A 111 4.82 -4.50 0.87
CA ASP A 111 4.24 -5.83 0.59
C ASP A 111 4.81 -6.88 1.55
N GLN A 112 6.14 -6.96 1.70
CA GLN A 112 6.76 -7.90 2.65
C GLN A 112 6.36 -7.65 4.11
N GLU A 113 6.19 -6.39 4.52
CA GLU A 113 5.67 -6.03 5.84
C GLU A 113 4.24 -6.53 6.03
N VAL A 114 3.37 -6.31 5.05
CA VAL A 114 1.98 -6.78 5.03
C VAL A 114 1.91 -8.30 5.07
N GLN A 115 2.73 -9.03 4.29
CA GLN A 115 2.83 -10.49 4.37
C GLN A 115 3.21 -10.98 5.77
N ARG A 116 4.01 -10.19 6.51
CA ARG A 116 4.39 -10.46 7.90
C ARG A 116 3.36 -9.95 8.92
N ARG A 117 2.26 -9.36 8.45
CA ARG A 117 1.14 -8.79 9.23
C ARG A 117 1.52 -7.51 9.99
N LYS A 118 2.41 -6.71 9.39
CA LYS A 118 2.70 -5.35 9.81
C LYS A 118 2.02 -4.40 8.85
N PHE A 119 1.08 -3.60 9.35
CA PHE A 119 0.19 -2.79 8.52
C PHE A 119 0.44 -1.28 8.65
N ASP A 120 1.48 -0.87 9.38
CA ASP A 120 1.78 0.54 9.68
C ASP A 120 1.92 1.40 8.42
N ASN A 121 2.38 0.80 7.32
CA ASN A 121 2.72 1.47 6.07
C ASN A 121 1.79 1.07 4.91
N VAL A 122 0.69 0.35 5.17
CA VAL A 122 -0.17 -0.24 4.13
C VAL A 122 -0.73 0.79 3.15
N GLN A 123 -0.93 2.03 3.62
CA GLN A 123 -1.37 3.17 2.82
C GLN A 123 -0.50 3.42 1.58
N TYR A 124 0.79 3.07 1.59
CA TYR A 124 1.67 3.28 0.44
C TYR A 124 1.39 2.33 -0.73
N LEU A 125 0.90 1.11 -0.45
CA LEU A 125 0.35 0.27 -1.52
C LEU A 125 -0.79 1.02 -2.19
N TYR A 126 -1.66 1.65 -1.42
CA TYR A 126 -2.82 2.34 -1.97
C TYR A 126 -2.47 3.65 -2.67
N TYR A 127 -1.50 4.40 -2.14
CA TYR A 127 -1.10 5.69 -2.69
C TYR A 127 -0.37 5.55 -4.04
N TYR A 128 0.45 4.51 -4.20
CA TYR A 128 1.34 4.35 -5.37
C TYR A 128 0.87 3.35 -6.42
N THR A 129 -0.13 2.51 -6.12
CA THR A 129 -0.65 1.55 -7.10
C THR A 129 -2.15 1.63 -7.34
N THR A 130 -2.55 1.25 -8.56
CA THR A 130 -3.95 0.98 -8.93
C THR A 130 -4.33 -0.50 -8.86
N GLU A 131 -3.39 -1.39 -8.50
CA GLU A 131 -3.62 -2.83 -8.46
C GLU A 131 -4.78 -3.21 -7.52
N PRO A 132 -5.46 -4.36 -7.76
CA PRO A 132 -6.61 -4.79 -6.98
C PRO A 132 -6.19 -5.35 -5.61
N ILE A 133 -5.71 -4.47 -4.71
CA ILE A 133 -5.26 -4.86 -3.38
C ILE A 133 -6.43 -5.38 -2.54
N ASP A 134 -6.28 -6.61 -2.04
CA ASP A 134 -7.18 -7.31 -1.15
C ASP A 134 -6.37 -8.06 -0.07
N LEU A 135 -6.45 -7.55 1.15
CA LEU A 135 -5.72 -8.04 2.31
C LEU A 135 -6.48 -9.13 3.06
N THR A 136 -7.69 -9.50 2.62
CA THR A 136 -8.57 -10.44 3.35
C THR A 136 -7.85 -11.75 3.63
N ARG A 137 -7.10 -12.28 2.65
CA ARG A 137 -6.32 -13.50 2.84
C ARG A 137 -5.27 -13.34 3.93
N VAL A 138 -4.44 -12.29 3.88
CA VAL A 138 -3.40 -12.00 4.88
C VAL A 138 -3.99 -11.78 6.27
N LEU A 139 -5.15 -11.13 6.33
CA LEU A 139 -5.89 -10.89 7.57
C LEU A 139 -6.43 -12.20 8.17
N VAL A 140 -6.93 -13.12 7.35
CA VAL A 140 -7.63 -14.33 7.84
C VAL A 140 -6.69 -15.53 8.05
N ASP A 141 -5.62 -15.66 7.26
CA ASP A 141 -4.70 -16.80 7.30
C ASP A 141 -4.18 -17.18 8.71
N PRO A 142 -3.84 -16.23 9.60
CA PRO A 142 -3.37 -16.52 10.96
C PRO A 142 -4.38 -17.22 11.85
N TYR A 143 -5.66 -17.15 11.50
CA TYR A 143 -6.78 -17.69 12.27
C TYR A 143 -7.13 -19.12 11.85
N THR A 144 -6.65 -19.57 10.69
CA THR A 144 -6.86 -20.93 10.17
C THR A 144 -6.37 -22.01 11.14
N ARG A 145 -5.28 -21.76 11.87
CA ARG A 145 -4.73 -22.68 12.89
C ARG A 145 -5.65 -22.87 14.10
N TYR A 146 -6.56 -21.93 14.38
CA TYR A 146 -7.47 -22.00 15.52
C TYR A 146 -8.84 -22.56 15.17
N ILE A 147 -9.09 -22.90 13.90
CA ILE A 147 -10.35 -23.49 13.45
C ILE A 147 -10.73 -24.73 14.30
N GLN A 148 -9.75 -25.46 14.84
CA GLN A 148 -10.01 -26.66 15.65
C GLN A 148 -10.55 -26.36 17.05
N ASP A 149 -10.42 -25.11 17.52
CA ASP A 149 -10.68 -24.69 18.89
C ASP A 149 -11.57 -23.43 18.88
N PRO A 150 -12.91 -23.60 18.85
CA PRO A 150 -13.85 -22.48 18.72
C PRO A 150 -13.70 -21.37 19.77
N PRO A 151 -13.53 -21.65 21.08
CA PRO A 151 -13.28 -20.61 22.07
C PRO A 151 -12.05 -19.75 21.74
N THR A 152 -10.93 -20.39 21.40
CA THR A 152 -9.70 -19.66 21.03
C THR A 152 -9.89 -18.87 19.74
N LEU A 153 -10.56 -19.44 18.74
CA LEU A 153 -10.85 -18.74 17.48
C LEU A 153 -11.69 -17.48 17.73
N VAL A 154 -12.75 -17.57 18.53
CA VAL A 154 -13.62 -16.42 18.84
C VAL A 154 -12.83 -15.32 19.57
N SER A 155 -12.02 -15.68 20.58
CA SER A 155 -11.13 -14.71 21.25
C SER A 155 -10.18 -14.04 20.24
N LYS A 156 -9.65 -14.79 19.29
CA LYS A 156 -8.76 -14.27 18.25
C LYS A 156 -9.50 -13.41 17.22
N MET A 157 -10.76 -13.68 16.92
CA MET A 157 -11.57 -12.81 16.05
C MET A 157 -11.77 -11.40 16.63
N ALA A 158 -11.80 -11.25 17.96
CA ALA A 158 -11.81 -9.92 18.57
C ALA A 158 -10.53 -9.12 18.23
N GLU A 159 -9.35 -9.75 18.30
CA GLU A 159 -8.07 -9.14 17.88
C GLU A 159 -8.08 -8.77 16.39
N LEU A 160 -8.68 -9.63 15.54
CA LEU A 160 -8.83 -9.35 14.12
C LEU A 160 -9.61 -8.07 13.85
N ARG A 161 -10.68 -7.82 14.62
CA ARG A 161 -11.48 -6.60 14.48
C ARG A 161 -10.63 -5.36 14.71
N GLU A 162 -9.81 -5.33 15.74
CA GLU A 162 -8.91 -4.21 16.02
C GLU A 162 -7.92 -3.97 14.88
N ILE A 163 -7.36 -5.05 14.30
CA ILE A 163 -6.46 -4.97 13.15
C ILE A 163 -7.19 -4.42 11.92
N VAL A 164 -8.42 -4.87 11.65
CA VAL A 164 -9.23 -4.39 10.52
C VAL A 164 -9.58 -2.91 10.69
N GLU A 165 -9.92 -2.48 11.91
CA GLU A 165 -10.16 -1.06 12.24
C GLU A 165 -8.89 -0.22 12.03
N PHE A 166 -7.73 -0.73 12.44
CA PHE A 166 -6.44 -0.08 12.21
C PHE A 166 -6.11 0.05 10.71
N VAL A 167 -6.26 -1.02 9.93
CA VAL A 167 -6.06 -1.00 8.48
C VAL A 167 -6.99 0.03 7.83
N ASN A 168 -8.28 0.00 8.15
CA ASN A 168 -9.23 0.96 7.61
C ASN A 168 -8.86 2.41 7.91
N LYS A 169 -8.30 2.68 9.10
CA LYS A 169 -7.81 4.01 9.45
C LYS A 169 -6.61 4.44 8.60
N GLN A 170 -5.71 3.53 8.25
CA GLN A 170 -4.60 3.81 7.33
C GLN A 170 -5.08 4.08 5.90
N LEU A 171 -6.19 3.48 5.49
CA LEU A 171 -6.75 3.65 4.14
C LEU A 171 -7.66 4.89 4.01
N GLU A 172 -8.09 5.47 5.13
CA GLU A 172 -9.00 6.61 5.13
C GLU A 172 -8.33 7.85 4.52
N GLY A 173 -8.92 8.38 3.46
CA GLY A 173 -8.45 9.62 2.82
C GLY A 173 -7.11 9.49 2.09
N VAL A 174 -6.66 8.26 1.80
CA VAL A 174 -5.45 8.05 0.99
C VAL A 174 -5.65 8.69 -0.39
N GLY A 175 -4.79 9.66 -0.70
CA GLY A 175 -4.73 10.29 -2.02
C GLY A 175 -4.11 9.38 -3.07
N ASN A 176 -3.70 9.96 -4.20
CA ASN A 176 -2.96 9.23 -5.23
C ASN A 176 -1.69 9.98 -5.59
N SER A 177 -0.60 9.24 -5.78
CA SER A 177 0.60 9.77 -6.42
C SER A 177 0.33 10.13 -7.88
N PHE A 178 1.01 11.14 -8.41
CA PHE A 178 0.96 11.43 -9.85
C PHE A 178 1.57 10.28 -10.69
N LEU A 179 2.37 9.41 -10.05
CA LEU A 179 2.99 8.24 -10.67
C LEU A 179 2.13 6.98 -10.65
N VAL A 180 0.94 7.01 -10.03
CA VAL A 180 0.08 5.82 -9.86
C VAL A 180 -0.26 5.11 -11.19
N ASN A 181 -0.30 5.88 -12.29
CA ASN A 181 -0.56 5.38 -13.64
C ASN A 181 0.69 5.32 -14.53
N ASP A 182 1.88 5.66 -14.01
CA ASP A 182 3.12 5.64 -14.78
C ASP A 182 3.50 4.19 -15.13
N LYS A 183 3.65 3.93 -16.44
CA LYS A 183 3.96 2.60 -16.96
C LYS A 183 5.30 2.07 -16.42
N ARG A 184 6.30 2.94 -16.23
CA ARG A 184 7.64 2.56 -15.76
C ARG A 184 7.61 2.09 -14.31
N LEU A 185 6.72 2.65 -13.49
CA LEU A 185 6.47 2.17 -12.13
C LEU A 185 5.78 0.80 -12.17
N LYS A 186 4.70 0.68 -12.95
CA LYS A 186 3.96 -0.60 -13.11
C LYS A 186 4.85 -1.75 -13.56
N GLU A 187 5.76 -1.52 -14.50
CA GLU A 187 6.70 -2.53 -14.99
C GLU A 187 7.75 -2.96 -13.93
N ARG A 188 7.93 -2.20 -12.85
CA ARG A 188 8.90 -2.47 -11.78
C ARG A 188 8.24 -3.00 -10.51
N MET A 189 6.93 -2.85 -10.37
CA MET A 189 6.19 -3.40 -9.25
C MET A 189 6.03 -4.91 -9.41
N ASN A 190 6.30 -5.65 -8.35
CA ASN A 190 6.04 -7.07 -8.27
C ASN A 190 5.35 -7.38 -6.94
N LEU A 191 4.03 -7.23 -6.92
CA LEU A 191 3.23 -7.46 -5.71
C LEU A 191 2.96 -8.95 -5.54
N SER A 192 3.01 -9.41 -4.30
CA SER A 192 2.72 -10.80 -3.95
C SER A 192 1.24 -11.15 -4.18
N ASP A 193 0.99 -12.34 -4.71
CA ASP A 193 -0.38 -12.89 -4.89
C ASP A 193 -1.20 -12.90 -3.59
N GLY A 194 -0.54 -12.90 -2.43
CA GLY A 194 -1.20 -12.89 -1.13
C GLY A 194 -2.00 -11.62 -0.84
N ILE A 195 -1.66 -10.49 -1.47
CA ILE A 195 -2.33 -9.18 -1.30
C ILE A 195 -3.15 -8.76 -2.52
N LEU A 196 -3.21 -9.59 -3.56
CA LEU A 196 -3.97 -9.33 -4.78
C LEU A 196 -5.31 -10.07 -4.74
N GLY A 197 -6.37 -9.37 -5.15
CA GLY A 197 -7.71 -9.90 -5.25
C GLY A 197 -8.37 -9.61 -6.60
N GLN A 198 -9.67 -9.91 -6.70
CA GLN A 198 -10.45 -9.61 -7.90
C GLN A 198 -10.77 -8.13 -8.05
N LYS A 199 -10.85 -7.43 -6.91
CA LYS A 199 -11.14 -5.99 -6.84
C LYS A 199 -10.34 -5.38 -5.70
N ARG A 200 -10.04 -4.10 -5.86
CA ARG A 200 -9.45 -3.30 -4.79
C ARG A 200 -10.45 -3.09 -3.66
N ILE A 201 -10.03 -3.29 -2.42
CA ILE A 201 -10.84 -3.01 -1.23
C ILE A 201 -10.33 -1.75 -0.55
N GLU A 202 -11.11 -0.68 -0.65
CA GLU A 202 -10.81 0.63 -0.02
C GLU A 202 -11.20 0.67 1.46
N LYS A 203 -12.20 -0.13 1.84
CA LYS A 203 -12.67 -0.26 3.22
C LYS A 203 -13.16 -1.67 3.47
N TYR A 204 -12.55 -2.32 4.46
CA TYR A 204 -12.91 -3.65 4.91
C TYR A 204 -14.10 -3.56 5.86
N LYS A 205 -15.17 -4.30 5.56
CA LYS A 205 -16.24 -4.55 6.51
C LYS A 205 -15.87 -5.76 7.35
N ILE A 206 -16.02 -5.65 8.67
CA ILE A 206 -15.64 -6.74 9.56
C ILE A 206 -16.50 -7.99 9.28
N GLU A 207 -17.73 -7.80 8.85
CA GLU A 207 -18.67 -8.86 8.49
C GLU A 207 -18.17 -9.68 7.30
N ASP A 208 -17.60 -9.02 6.29
CA ASP A 208 -17.05 -9.68 5.09
C ASP A 208 -15.77 -10.48 5.46
N VAL A 209 -14.94 -9.93 6.35
CA VAL A 209 -13.74 -10.59 6.85
C VAL A 209 -14.10 -11.81 7.72
N TYR A 210 -15.08 -11.68 8.61
CA TYR A 210 -15.61 -12.80 9.40
C TYR A 210 -16.27 -13.85 8.51
N GLY A 211 -16.97 -13.46 7.44
CA GLY A 211 -17.52 -14.37 6.44
C GLY A 211 -16.46 -15.33 5.89
N SER A 212 -15.25 -14.84 5.64
CA SER A 212 -14.13 -15.69 5.19
C SER A 212 -13.68 -16.70 6.26
N ILE A 213 -13.80 -16.37 7.55
CA ILE A 213 -13.59 -17.34 8.65
C ILE A 213 -14.73 -18.35 8.69
N PHE A 214 -15.96 -17.91 8.50
CA PHE A 214 -17.14 -18.78 8.49
C PHE A 214 -17.07 -19.81 7.35
N ASP A 215 -16.60 -19.41 6.17
CA ASP A 215 -16.35 -20.33 5.06
C ASP A 215 -15.35 -21.43 5.44
N LEU A 216 -14.29 -21.08 6.18
CA LEU A 216 -13.31 -22.05 6.68
C LEU A 216 -13.91 -23.03 7.70
N LEU A 217 -14.80 -22.54 8.58
CA LEU A 217 -15.54 -23.40 9.51
C LEU A 217 -16.45 -24.37 8.75
N MET A 218 -17.18 -23.90 7.74
CA MET A 218 -18.06 -24.72 6.90
C MET A 218 -17.30 -25.79 6.11
N VAL A 219 -16.14 -25.42 5.53
CA VAL A 219 -15.26 -26.37 4.83
C VAL A 219 -14.80 -27.47 5.79
N ARG A 220 -14.42 -27.12 7.02
CA ARG A 220 -14.03 -28.12 8.02
C ARG A 220 -15.19 -29.02 8.43
N ALA A 221 -16.36 -28.45 8.71
CA ALA A 221 -17.55 -29.21 9.10
C ALA A 221 -17.97 -30.20 8.02
N THR A 222 -17.75 -29.87 6.74
CA THR A 222 -18.01 -30.77 5.60
C THR A 222 -17.11 -32.02 5.64
N GLY A 223 -15.93 -31.94 6.25
CA GLY A 223 -15.03 -33.08 6.45
C GLY A 223 -15.38 -33.95 7.67
N MET A 224 -16.41 -33.60 8.43
CA MET A 224 -16.88 -34.34 9.62
C MET A 224 -18.14 -35.16 9.30
N ASP A 225 -18.49 -36.10 10.18
CA ASP A 225 -19.84 -36.66 10.16
C ASP A 225 -20.89 -35.59 10.53
N VAL A 226 -22.14 -35.83 10.12
CA VAL A 226 -23.22 -34.84 10.24
C VAL A 226 -23.44 -34.36 11.68
N GLU A 227 -23.42 -35.27 12.66
CA GLU A 227 -23.65 -34.91 14.07
C GLU A 227 -22.49 -34.08 14.61
N SER A 228 -21.26 -34.53 14.36
CA SER A 228 -20.06 -33.81 14.78
C SER A 228 -19.95 -32.44 14.11
N GLY A 229 -20.26 -32.34 12.81
CA GLY A 229 -20.27 -31.07 12.07
C GLY A 229 -21.31 -30.09 12.61
N TYR A 230 -22.52 -30.56 12.92
CA TYR A 230 -23.56 -29.76 13.55
C TYR A 230 -23.12 -29.24 14.93
N ILE A 231 -22.64 -30.14 15.80
CA ILE A 231 -22.19 -29.79 17.16
C ILE A 231 -21.03 -28.78 17.09
N TYR A 232 -20.09 -28.97 16.16
CA TYR A 232 -18.96 -28.09 15.97
C TYR A 232 -19.37 -26.66 15.57
N ILE A 233 -20.22 -26.51 14.55
CA ILE A 233 -20.70 -25.18 14.11
C ILE A 233 -21.55 -24.52 15.19
N MET A 234 -22.45 -25.26 15.83
CA MET A 234 -23.29 -24.71 16.88
C MET A 234 -22.48 -24.32 18.12
N GLY A 235 -21.44 -25.09 18.46
CA GLY A 235 -20.49 -24.74 19.51
C GLY A 235 -19.79 -23.40 19.21
N PHE A 236 -19.30 -23.21 17.99
CA PHE A 236 -18.76 -21.91 17.57
C PHE A 236 -19.79 -20.78 17.68
N CYS A 237 -21.00 -20.98 17.16
CA CYS A 237 -22.08 -19.99 17.23
C CYS A 237 -22.40 -19.58 18.68
N SER A 238 -22.42 -20.54 19.61
CA SER A 238 -22.61 -20.27 21.03
C SER A 238 -21.48 -19.43 21.59
N GLU A 239 -20.22 -19.80 21.35
CA GLU A 239 -19.05 -19.03 21.82
C GLU A 239 -19.02 -17.61 21.25
N PHE A 240 -19.35 -17.46 19.97
CA PHE A 240 -19.38 -16.16 19.28
C PHE A 240 -20.40 -15.19 19.90
N LEU A 241 -21.59 -15.70 20.24
CA LEU A 241 -22.63 -14.92 20.90
C LEU A 241 -22.29 -14.60 22.36
N MET A 242 -21.77 -15.59 23.11
CA MET A 242 -21.40 -15.41 24.51
C MET A 242 -20.25 -14.42 24.70
N SER A 243 -19.33 -14.36 23.72
CA SER A 243 -18.16 -13.46 23.75
C SER A 243 -18.45 -12.07 23.18
N GLU A 244 -19.69 -11.79 22.73
CA GLU A 244 -20.11 -10.50 22.15
C GLU A 244 -19.22 -9.99 21.00
N VAL A 245 -18.56 -10.88 20.27
CA VAL A 245 -17.64 -10.53 19.15
C VAL A 245 -18.39 -9.94 17.95
N GLY A 246 -19.66 -10.32 17.79
CA GLY A 246 -20.56 -9.78 16.78
C GLY A 246 -22.02 -10.09 17.12
N ASP A 247 -22.91 -9.73 16.20
CA ASP A 247 -24.35 -9.94 16.39
C ASP A 247 -24.82 -11.31 15.87
N GLU A 248 -26.04 -11.67 16.24
CA GLU A 248 -26.65 -12.91 15.79
C GLU A 248 -26.83 -12.97 14.26
N LYS A 249 -26.97 -11.81 13.61
CA LYS A 249 -27.13 -11.73 12.15
C LYS A 249 -25.85 -12.16 11.43
N ALA A 250 -24.68 -11.83 11.97
CA ALA A 250 -23.40 -12.21 11.40
C ALA A 250 -23.26 -13.75 11.25
N ILE A 251 -23.78 -14.52 12.21
CA ILE A 251 -23.68 -15.99 12.21
C ILE A 251 -24.90 -16.70 11.63
N LEU A 252 -25.85 -15.97 11.03
CA LEU A 252 -27.07 -16.57 10.48
C LEU A 252 -26.75 -17.61 9.40
N CYS A 253 -25.79 -17.32 8.52
CA CYS A 253 -25.37 -18.25 7.48
C CYS A 253 -24.82 -19.58 8.06
N LEU A 254 -24.08 -19.52 9.17
CA LEU A 254 -23.58 -20.71 9.85
C LEU A 254 -24.72 -21.51 10.49
N LYS A 255 -25.70 -20.84 11.09
CA LYS A 255 -26.90 -21.50 11.65
C LYS A 255 -27.73 -22.19 10.58
N GLU A 256 -27.93 -21.52 9.44
CA GLU A 256 -28.63 -22.09 8.29
C GLU A 256 -27.89 -23.30 7.71
N TYR A 257 -26.56 -23.20 7.58
CA TYR A 257 -25.72 -24.32 7.16
C TYR A 257 -25.83 -25.51 8.13
N ALA A 258 -25.73 -25.28 9.43
CA ALA A 258 -25.86 -26.33 10.45
C ALA A 258 -27.25 -27.00 10.40
N GLY A 259 -28.33 -26.21 10.25
CA GLY A 259 -29.68 -26.75 10.05
C GLY A 259 -29.80 -27.61 8.79
N GLY A 260 -29.16 -27.19 7.69
CA GLY A 260 -29.11 -27.95 6.44
C GLY A 260 -28.37 -29.29 6.54
N LEU A 261 -27.37 -29.42 7.44
CA LEU A 261 -26.69 -30.69 7.69
C LEU A 261 -27.63 -31.75 8.27
N LEU A 262 -28.52 -31.36 9.19
CA LEU A 262 -29.48 -32.27 9.82
C LEU A 262 -30.54 -32.77 8.84
N ASN A 263 -31.01 -31.90 7.94
CA ASN A 263 -31.99 -32.26 6.92
C ASN A 263 -31.46 -33.28 5.90
N LYS A 264 -30.14 -33.31 5.65
CA LYS A 264 -29.49 -34.32 4.77
C LYS A 264 -29.37 -35.71 5.38
N LYS A 265 -29.60 -35.84 6.69
CA LYS A 265 -29.59 -37.12 7.40
C LYS A 265 -30.93 -37.85 7.33
N GLU A 266 -31.99 -37.13 6.94
CA GLU A 266 -33.36 -37.64 6.84
C GLU A 266 -33.74 -38.13 5.43
N GLU A 267 -32.83 -38.02 4.45
CA GLU A 267 -32.91 -38.64 3.11
C GLU A 267 -31.98 -39.86 3.01
#